data_AF-A0A179D661-F1
#
_entry.id   AF-A0A179D661-F1
#
_cell.length_a   1.000
_cell.length_b   1.000
_cell.length_c   1.000
_cell.angle_alpha   90.00
_cell.angle_beta   90.00
_cell.angle_gamma   90.00
#
_symmetry.space_group_name_H-M   'P 1'
#
loop_
_entity.id
_entity.type
_entity.pdbx_description
1 polymer ?
#
loop_
_entity_poly.entity_id
_entity_poly.type
_entity_poly.pdbx_seq_one_letter_code
_entity_poly.pdbx_strand_id
1 'polypeptide(L)'
;MRGGLKPFLRWVGGKRWLTARYGDIFPREFNRYIEPFLGSGAVFFYLLPEKAILGDINEDLILTYEALREDWRRVYDLLKVHHGRHSRDYYIRIRRERPEGLFERAAWFLYLNSACFNGLCRYNLRGEFNAPIGKEIKPLPPPEFWEEVSRALQAADLRVSDFEALVDLAGEGDFLFIDPPYALPEKGGFKDYVLKAFGWEDQERLLKALSRALERGAVILGTNVFHEGLVEMYREVFGENLALVERVSSLAAKREGRGRYREFIFWGNLEIPAELRPGVPLEDLPRNCVSLSISEGDFSKDGLQNTFSGAGIGWMATEVAVWWRPYVSEVRHPAEGLVAVIEPVFKKWLRVRDGPFVEDQGFT
;
A
#
# COMPACT_ATOMS: atom_id res chain seq x y z
N MET A 1 15.87 19.82 -8.11
CA MET A 1 16.24 18.46 -7.66
C MET A 1 16.42 17.60 -8.90
N ARG A 2 17.52 16.83 -9.01
CA ARG A 2 17.67 15.85 -10.10
C ARG A 2 16.52 14.83 -9.96
N GLY A 3 15.80 14.55 -11.03
CA GLY A 3 14.77 13.51 -10.99
C GLY A 3 15.42 12.18 -10.63
N GLY A 4 14.94 11.55 -9.56
CA GLY A 4 15.48 10.27 -9.07
C GLY A 4 15.43 9.17 -10.13
N LEU A 5 16.25 8.13 -9.95
CA LEU A 5 16.31 6.99 -10.87
C LEU A 5 14.98 6.23 -10.82
N LYS A 6 14.49 5.79 -11.98
CA LYS A 6 13.26 4.99 -12.02
C LYS A 6 13.58 3.53 -11.66
N PRO A 7 12.73 2.85 -10.88
CA PRO A 7 12.91 1.42 -10.64
C PRO A 7 12.92 0.59 -11.92
N PHE A 8 13.82 -0.39 -11.99
CA PHE A 8 13.91 -1.34 -13.10
C PHE A 8 12.79 -2.39 -13.08
N LEU A 9 12.29 -2.74 -11.89
CA LEU A 9 11.20 -3.70 -11.71
C LEU A 9 9.82 -3.06 -11.77
N ARG A 10 8.88 -3.80 -12.37
CA ARG A 10 7.46 -3.65 -12.07
C ARG A 10 7.14 -4.49 -10.85
N TRP A 11 6.63 -3.83 -9.82
CA TRP A 11 6.30 -4.48 -8.57
C TRP A 11 4.90 -4.09 -8.12
N VAL A 12 4.16 -5.05 -7.58
CA VAL A 12 2.87 -4.78 -6.96
C VAL A 12 3.10 -3.88 -5.74
N GLY A 13 2.31 -2.82 -5.60
CA GLY A 13 2.48 -1.87 -4.50
C GLY A 13 3.52 -0.77 -4.73
N GLY A 14 4.24 -0.76 -5.86
CA GLY A 14 5.33 0.18 -6.12
C GLY A 14 5.00 1.66 -5.85
N LYS A 15 5.80 2.32 -5.01
CA LYS A 15 5.58 3.67 -4.49
C LYS A 15 6.08 4.82 -5.37
N ARG A 16 6.11 4.60 -6.69
CA ARG A 16 6.42 5.67 -7.66
C ARG A 16 5.44 6.84 -7.59
N TRP A 17 4.19 6.58 -7.20
CA TRP A 17 3.18 7.62 -7.02
C TRP A 17 3.48 8.50 -5.80
N LEU A 18 4.03 7.91 -4.73
CA LEU A 18 4.39 8.60 -3.50
C LEU A 18 5.54 9.56 -3.78
N THR A 19 6.60 9.09 -4.43
CA THR A 19 7.76 9.91 -4.79
C THR A 19 7.40 11.00 -5.80
N ALA A 20 6.44 10.76 -6.70
CA ALA A 20 6.02 11.75 -7.69
C ALA A 20 5.10 12.84 -7.11
N ARG A 21 4.25 12.50 -6.13
CA ARG A 21 3.23 13.42 -5.58
C ARG A 21 3.64 14.06 -4.25
N TYR A 22 4.40 13.33 -3.45
CA TYR A 22 4.74 13.68 -2.07
C TYR A 22 6.24 13.54 -1.83
N GLY A 23 7.08 13.79 -2.84
CA GLY A 23 8.54 13.71 -2.72
C GLY A 23 9.13 14.63 -1.66
N ASP A 24 8.45 15.72 -1.32
CA ASP A 24 8.92 16.70 -0.33
C ASP A 24 8.67 16.28 1.13
N ILE A 25 7.98 15.16 1.38
CA ILE A 25 7.74 14.66 2.76
C ILE A 25 8.89 13.80 3.28
N PHE A 26 9.80 13.35 2.41
CA PHE A 26 10.96 12.58 2.83
C PHE A 26 11.95 13.48 3.59
N PRO A 27 12.60 12.97 4.65
CA PRO A 27 13.63 13.73 5.36
C PRO A 27 14.78 14.07 4.40
N ARG A 28 15.28 15.30 4.49
CA ARG A 28 16.41 15.78 3.67
C ARG A 28 17.77 15.27 4.15
N GLU A 29 17.86 15.00 5.45
CA GLU A 29 19.08 14.56 6.12
C GLU A 29 18.75 13.36 7.01
N PHE A 30 19.59 12.34 6.94
CA PHE A 30 19.52 11.12 7.76
C PHE A 30 20.87 10.39 7.70
N ASN A 31 21.14 9.53 8.69
CA ASN A 31 22.41 8.82 8.81
C ASN A 31 22.52 7.65 7.84
N ARG A 32 21.55 6.73 7.91
CA ARG A 32 21.43 5.58 7.00
C ARG A 32 19.98 5.41 6.58
N TYR A 33 19.77 4.96 5.35
CA TYR A 33 18.45 4.57 4.86
C TYR A 33 18.21 3.09 5.12
N ILE A 34 17.02 2.72 5.59
CA ILE A 34 16.64 1.33 5.83
C ILE A 34 15.26 1.07 5.22
N GLU A 35 15.18 0.12 4.29
CA GLU A 35 13.94 -0.28 3.61
C GLU A 35 13.74 -1.80 3.77
N PRO A 36 13.01 -2.26 4.81
CA PRO A 36 12.84 -3.68 5.12
C PRO A 36 11.81 -4.39 4.24
N PHE A 37 11.09 -3.64 3.40
CA PHE A 37 10.13 -4.13 2.41
C PHE A 37 10.46 -3.54 1.04
N LEU A 38 11.65 -3.86 0.52
CA LEU A 38 12.24 -3.20 -0.64
C LEU A 38 11.32 -3.20 -1.88
N GLY A 39 10.79 -4.37 -2.26
CA GLY A 39 10.05 -4.50 -3.52
C GLY A 39 10.80 -3.90 -4.73
N SER A 40 10.21 -2.91 -5.40
CA SER A 40 10.88 -2.21 -6.52
C SER A 40 11.96 -1.20 -6.11
N GLY A 41 12.15 -0.91 -4.83
CA GLY A 41 13.10 0.13 -4.36
C GLY A 41 12.72 1.52 -4.85
N ALA A 42 11.42 1.82 -4.95
CA ALA A 42 10.94 3.08 -5.54
C ALA A 42 11.41 4.29 -4.74
N VAL A 43 11.43 4.18 -3.42
CA VAL A 43 11.92 5.24 -2.54
C VAL A 43 13.43 5.26 -2.51
N PHE A 44 14.10 4.10 -2.39
CA PHE A 44 15.55 4.02 -2.52
C PHE A 44 16.10 4.73 -3.77
N PHE A 45 15.59 4.41 -4.96
CA PHE A 45 16.06 5.02 -6.22
C PHE A 45 15.65 6.48 -6.39
N TYR A 46 14.64 6.94 -5.66
CA TYR A 46 14.27 8.35 -5.60
C TYR A 46 15.25 9.16 -4.73
N LEU A 47 15.60 8.62 -3.55
CA LEU A 47 16.45 9.30 -2.57
C LEU A 47 17.94 9.19 -2.88
N LEU A 48 18.38 8.06 -3.47
CA LEU A 48 19.80 7.75 -3.74
C LEU A 48 20.70 7.98 -2.51
N PRO A 49 20.40 7.33 -1.37
CA PRO A 49 21.15 7.53 -0.13
C PRO A 49 22.60 7.06 -0.25
N GLU A 50 23.52 7.69 0.48
CA GLU A 50 24.94 7.30 0.50
C GLU A 50 25.21 5.99 1.24
N LYS A 51 24.31 5.62 2.17
CA LYS A 51 24.35 4.37 2.93
C LYS A 51 22.94 3.82 3.07
N ALA A 52 22.74 2.58 2.64
CA ALA A 52 21.45 1.91 2.73
C ALA A 52 21.54 0.47 3.24
N ILE A 53 20.53 0.03 3.98
CA ILE A 53 20.24 -1.38 4.26
C ILE A 53 18.90 -1.69 3.59
N LEU A 54 18.93 -2.53 2.58
CA LEU A 54 17.77 -2.87 1.77
C LEU A 54 17.46 -4.35 1.95
N GLY A 55 16.22 -4.68 2.28
CA GLY A 55 15.85 -6.07 2.47
C GLY A 55 14.42 -6.40 2.08
N ASP A 56 14.22 -7.68 1.84
CA ASP A 56 12.95 -8.27 1.48
C ASP A 56 13.02 -9.76 1.81
N ILE A 57 11.88 -10.38 2.06
CA ILE A 57 11.78 -11.83 2.27
C ILE A 57 11.95 -12.59 0.94
N ASN A 58 11.72 -11.93 -0.20
CA ASN A 58 11.88 -12.53 -1.51
C ASN A 58 13.36 -12.62 -1.89
N GLU A 59 13.89 -13.84 -1.79
CA GLU A 59 15.28 -14.16 -2.15
C GLU A 59 15.61 -13.82 -3.61
N ASP A 60 14.74 -14.15 -4.59
CA ASP A 60 15.01 -13.85 -6.00
C ASP A 60 15.14 -12.35 -6.26
N LEU A 61 14.36 -11.56 -5.52
CA LEU A 61 14.41 -10.11 -5.60
C LEU A 61 15.76 -9.59 -5.13
N ILE A 62 16.16 -9.93 -3.91
CA ILE A 62 17.42 -9.44 -3.34
C ILE A 62 18.64 -9.93 -4.12
N LEU A 63 18.66 -11.21 -4.53
CA LEU A 63 19.73 -11.73 -5.38
C LEU A 63 19.79 -11.02 -6.75
N THR A 64 18.65 -10.55 -7.28
CA THR A 64 18.65 -9.73 -8.49
C THR A 64 19.31 -8.37 -8.26
N TYR A 65 19.00 -7.69 -7.15
CA TYR A 65 19.69 -6.45 -6.79
C TYR A 65 21.18 -6.68 -6.58
N GLU A 66 21.56 -7.77 -5.90
CA GLU A 66 22.96 -8.12 -5.66
C GLU A 66 23.70 -8.36 -6.99
N ALA A 67 23.16 -9.18 -7.88
CA ALA A 67 23.75 -9.44 -9.19
C ALA A 67 23.96 -8.15 -10.02
N LEU A 68 23.01 -7.21 -9.95
CA LEU A 68 23.12 -5.92 -10.62
C LEU A 68 24.18 -5.00 -9.96
N ARG A 69 24.36 -5.08 -8.64
CA ARG A 69 25.45 -4.39 -7.93
C ARG A 69 26.81 -4.96 -8.34
N GLU A 70 26.95 -6.28 -8.40
CA GLU A 70 28.23 -6.95 -8.67
C GLU A 70 28.67 -6.87 -10.13
N ASP A 71 27.79 -7.25 -11.08
CA ASP A 71 28.10 -7.23 -12.51
C ASP A 71 26.83 -7.09 -13.36
N TRP A 72 26.34 -5.85 -13.47
CA TRP A 72 25.17 -5.54 -14.27
C TRP A 72 25.35 -5.89 -15.76
N ARG A 73 26.58 -5.88 -16.29
CA ARG A 73 26.84 -6.16 -17.72
C ARG A 73 26.55 -7.62 -18.02
N ARG A 74 27.03 -8.53 -17.15
CA ARG A 74 26.73 -9.95 -17.27
C ARG A 74 25.24 -10.23 -17.17
N VAL A 75 24.52 -9.62 -16.22
CA VAL A 75 23.06 -9.74 -16.12
C VAL A 75 22.38 -9.23 -17.39
N TYR A 76 22.81 -8.07 -17.90
CA TYR A 76 22.26 -7.45 -19.11
C TYR A 76 22.46 -8.33 -20.35
N ASP A 77 23.64 -8.94 -20.52
CA ASP A 77 23.93 -9.84 -21.64
C ASP A 77 23.07 -11.10 -21.61
N LEU A 78 22.92 -11.72 -20.44
CA LEU A 78 22.02 -12.86 -20.24
C LEU A 78 20.56 -12.47 -20.50
N LEU A 79 20.14 -11.30 -20.02
CA LEU A 79 18.78 -10.79 -20.21
C LEU A 79 18.48 -10.53 -21.71
N LYS A 80 19.43 -9.99 -22.48
CA LYS A 80 19.30 -9.87 -23.94
C LYS A 80 19.05 -11.21 -24.61
N VAL A 81 19.73 -12.28 -24.18
CA VAL A 81 19.50 -13.65 -24.71
C VAL A 81 18.07 -14.09 -24.43
N HIS A 82 17.55 -13.87 -23.23
CA HIS A 82 16.16 -14.18 -22.90
C HIS A 82 15.15 -13.38 -23.74
N HIS A 83 15.38 -12.08 -23.93
CA HIS A 83 14.54 -11.23 -24.78
C HIS A 83 14.57 -11.67 -26.24
N GLY A 84 15.74 -11.99 -26.80
CA GLY A 84 15.88 -12.44 -28.18
C GLY A 84 15.23 -13.80 -28.46
N ARG A 85 15.06 -14.64 -27.43
CA ARG A 85 14.40 -15.95 -27.50
C ARG A 85 12.94 -15.94 -27.07
N HIS A 86 12.38 -14.76 -26.74
CA HIS A 86 11.05 -14.67 -26.17
C HIS A 86 9.99 -15.27 -27.09
N SER A 87 9.32 -16.29 -26.57
CA SER A 87 8.15 -16.91 -27.17
C SER A 87 7.29 -17.50 -26.06
N ARG A 88 6.05 -17.90 -26.38
CA ARG A 88 5.18 -18.57 -25.42
C ARG A 88 5.82 -19.84 -24.85
N ASP A 89 6.39 -20.66 -25.73
CA ASP A 89 7.02 -21.92 -25.34
C ASP A 89 8.30 -21.69 -24.54
N TYR A 90 9.11 -20.71 -24.95
CA TYR A 90 10.30 -20.32 -24.21
C TYR A 90 9.95 -19.84 -22.79
N TYR A 91 8.93 -18.99 -22.64
CA TYR A 91 8.46 -18.54 -21.33
C TYR A 91 7.98 -19.70 -20.45
N ILE A 92 7.12 -20.59 -20.97
CA ILE A 92 6.58 -21.72 -20.20
C ILE A 92 7.70 -22.64 -19.71
N ARG A 93 8.70 -22.88 -20.56
CA ARG A 93 9.87 -23.70 -20.25
C ARG A 93 10.75 -23.03 -19.19
N ILE A 94 11.26 -21.83 -19.48
CA ILE A 94 12.18 -21.11 -18.59
C ILE A 94 11.57 -20.82 -17.22
N ARG A 95 10.26 -20.57 -17.13
CA ARG A 95 9.57 -20.38 -15.85
C ARG A 95 9.75 -21.56 -14.87
N ARG A 96 9.98 -22.78 -15.38
CA ARG A 96 10.22 -23.99 -14.58
C ARG A 96 11.70 -24.24 -14.27
N GLU A 97 12.59 -23.56 -14.98
CA GLU A 97 14.04 -23.75 -14.91
C GLU A 97 14.67 -22.61 -14.10
N ARG A 98 14.44 -22.58 -12.77
CA ARG A 98 15.05 -21.57 -11.88
C ARG A 98 16.56 -21.82 -11.78
N PRO A 99 17.44 -20.92 -12.27
CA PRO A 99 18.88 -21.14 -12.21
C PRO A 99 19.41 -20.98 -10.77
N GLU A 100 20.51 -21.66 -10.47
CA GLU A 100 21.21 -21.53 -9.17
C GLU A 100 22.23 -20.38 -9.17
N GLY A 101 22.89 -20.13 -10.30
CA GLY A 101 23.90 -19.09 -10.45
C GLY A 101 23.31 -17.68 -10.28
N LEU A 102 23.98 -16.82 -9.52
CA LEU A 102 23.51 -15.48 -9.15
C LEU A 102 23.06 -14.65 -10.38
N PHE A 103 23.91 -14.55 -11.39
CA PHE A 103 23.65 -13.72 -12.58
C PHE A 103 22.58 -14.33 -13.49
N GLU A 104 22.60 -15.64 -13.67
CA GLU A 104 21.62 -16.39 -14.45
C GLU A 104 20.23 -16.30 -13.79
N ARG A 105 20.17 -16.42 -12.46
CA ARG A 105 18.96 -16.29 -11.66
C ARG A 105 18.40 -14.87 -11.71
N ALA A 106 19.25 -13.85 -11.63
CA ALA A 106 18.84 -12.46 -11.79
C ALA A 106 18.27 -12.17 -13.20
N ALA A 107 18.96 -12.60 -14.25
CA ALA A 107 18.49 -12.44 -15.63
C ALA A 107 17.19 -13.21 -15.90
N TRP A 108 17.07 -14.42 -15.36
CA TRP A 108 15.84 -15.22 -15.37
C TRP A 108 14.68 -14.47 -14.71
N PHE A 109 14.90 -13.92 -13.52
CA PHE A 109 13.88 -13.20 -12.77
C PHE A 109 13.41 -11.93 -13.50
N LEU A 110 14.35 -11.12 -13.99
CA LEU A 110 14.07 -9.92 -14.79
C LEU A 110 13.29 -10.25 -16.06
N TYR A 111 13.69 -11.31 -16.77
CA TYR A 111 12.97 -11.77 -17.95
C TYR A 111 11.52 -12.13 -17.61
N LEU A 112 11.29 -12.94 -16.56
CA LEU A 112 9.94 -13.31 -16.15
C LEU A 112 9.11 -12.09 -15.75
N ASN A 113 9.68 -11.13 -15.01
CA ASN A 113 9.00 -9.87 -14.66
C ASN A 113 8.61 -9.05 -15.90
N SER A 114 9.48 -9.00 -16.91
CA SER A 114 9.23 -8.27 -18.16
C SER A 114 8.18 -8.93 -19.05
N ALA A 115 8.09 -10.27 -18.99
CA ALA A 115 7.27 -11.09 -19.89
C ALA A 115 5.95 -11.55 -19.28
N CYS A 116 5.76 -11.48 -17.96
CA CYS A 116 4.56 -11.94 -17.29
C CYS A 116 3.40 -10.92 -17.36
N PHE A 117 2.18 -11.41 -17.14
CA PHE A 117 0.98 -10.58 -17.13
C PHE A 117 1.09 -9.49 -16.06
N ASN A 118 0.98 -8.23 -16.49
CA ASN A 118 1.06 -7.02 -15.67
C ASN A 118 2.34 -6.85 -14.83
N GLY A 119 3.41 -7.61 -15.09
CA GLY A 119 4.62 -7.56 -14.24
C GLY A 119 4.37 -8.13 -12.84
N LEU A 120 3.40 -9.03 -12.69
CA LEU A 120 3.10 -9.70 -11.43
C LEU A 120 4.23 -10.68 -11.10
N CYS A 121 4.90 -10.43 -9.98
CA CYS A 121 5.80 -11.40 -9.36
C CYS A 121 4.96 -12.30 -8.44
N ARG A 122 4.64 -13.52 -8.90
CA ARG A 122 3.75 -14.45 -8.17
C ARG A 122 4.43 -15.81 -8.04
N TYR A 123 4.40 -16.35 -6.83
CA TYR A 123 4.91 -17.66 -6.47
C TYR A 123 3.77 -18.52 -5.92
N ASN A 124 3.87 -19.83 -6.10
CA ASN A 124 3.02 -20.76 -5.37
C ASN A 124 3.63 -21.07 -3.98
N LEU A 125 2.91 -21.86 -3.17
CA LEU A 125 3.37 -22.30 -1.84
C LEU A 125 4.65 -23.15 -1.85
N ARG A 126 5.07 -23.64 -3.03
CA ARG A 126 6.34 -24.35 -3.21
C ARG A 126 7.49 -23.41 -3.62
N GLY A 127 7.25 -22.10 -3.68
CA GLY A 127 8.24 -21.12 -4.11
C GLY A 127 8.51 -21.10 -5.61
N GLU A 128 7.62 -21.69 -6.41
CA GLU A 128 7.76 -21.72 -7.87
C GLU A 128 7.03 -20.53 -8.49
N PHE A 129 7.71 -19.79 -9.38
CA PHE A 129 7.11 -18.68 -10.10
C PHE A 129 5.96 -19.18 -11.00
N ASN A 130 4.75 -18.63 -10.83
CA ASN A 130 3.55 -19.15 -11.49
C ASN A 130 2.76 -18.10 -12.29
N ALA A 131 3.25 -16.86 -12.41
CA ALA A 131 2.53 -15.83 -13.15
C ALA A 131 2.35 -16.23 -14.63
N PRO A 132 1.15 -16.01 -15.21
CA PRO A 132 0.90 -16.30 -16.62
C PRO A 132 1.69 -15.33 -17.51
N ILE A 133 1.95 -15.74 -18.75
CA ILE A 133 2.60 -14.88 -19.75
C ILE A 133 1.71 -13.67 -20.06
N GLY A 134 2.34 -12.51 -20.25
CA GLY A 134 1.70 -11.29 -20.74
C GLY A 134 1.44 -11.33 -22.25
N LYS A 135 0.77 -10.29 -22.76
CA LYS A 135 0.56 -10.14 -24.22
C LYS A 135 1.85 -9.74 -24.95
N GLU A 136 2.67 -8.93 -24.29
CA GLU A 136 3.90 -8.36 -24.84
C GLU A 136 4.96 -8.35 -23.76
N ILE A 137 6.19 -8.68 -24.15
CA ILE A 137 7.38 -8.47 -23.32
C ILE A 137 7.69 -6.96 -23.26
N LYS A 138 8.08 -6.48 -22.08
CA LYS A 138 8.48 -5.08 -21.92
C LYS A 138 9.85 -4.84 -22.57
N PRO A 139 10.07 -3.65 -23.17
CA PRO A 139 11.35 -3.34 -23.79
C PRO A 139 12.46 -3.35 -22.74
N LEU A 140 13.62 -3.83 -23.15
CA LEU A 140 14.82 -3.80 -22.33
C LEU A 140 15.35 -2.35 -22.28
N PRO A 141 15.54 -1.75 -21.08
CA PRO A 141 16.18 -0.44 -20.97
C PRO A 141 17.60 -0.44 -21.55
N PRO A 142 18.11 0.72 -21.99
CA PRO A 142 19.43 0.81 -22.58
C PRO A 142 20.54 0.60 -21.52
N PRO A 143 21.77 0.23 -21.90
CA PRO A 143 22.84 -0.11 -20.96
C PRO A 143 23.13 0.96 -19.91
N GLU A 144 23.03 2.24 -20.28
CA GLU A 144 23.33 3.38 -19.40
C GLU A 144 22.41 3.40 -18.17
N PHE A 145 21.15 2.97 -18.34
CA PHE A 145 20.22 2.85 -17.22
C PHE A 145 20.67 1.79 -16.21
N TRP A 146 21.19 0.66 -16.69
CA TRP A 146 21.67 -0.43 -15.82
C TRP A 146 22.98 -0.05 -15.11
N GLU A 147 23.81 0.75 -15.76
CA GLU A 147 24.98 1.35 -15.13
C GLU A 147 24.58 2.27 -13.98
N GLU A 148 23.58 3.14 -14.18
CA GLU A 148 23.06 4.02 -13.12
C GLU A 148 22.47 3.22 -11.95
N VAL A 149 21.71 2.15 -12.24
CA VAL A 149 21.17 1.23 -11.21
C VAL A 149 22.31 0.61 -10.40
N SER A 150 23.30 0.03 -11.09
CA SER A 150 24.44 -0.61 -10.45
C SER A 150 25.24 0.36 -9.58
N ARG A 151 25.44 1.60 -10.07
CA ARG A 151 26.13 2.67 -9.32
C ARG A 151 25.38 3.06 -8.05
N ALA A 152 24.05 3.21 -8.12
CA ALA A 152 23.23 3.49 -6.95
C ALA A 152 23.31 2.37 -5.91
N LEU A 153 23.32 1.11 -6.35
CA LEU A 153 23.35 -0.06 -5.46
C LEU A 153 24.69 -0.27 -4.75
N GLN A 154 25.77 0.41 -5.14
CA GLN A 154 27.06 0.33 -4.42
C GLN A 154 26.97 0.83 -2.98
N ALA A 155 26.01 1.70 -2.68
CA ALA A 155 25.74 2.21 -1.34
C ALA A 155 24.92 1.25 -0.45
N ALA A 156 24.43 0.14 -1.01
CA ALA A 156 23.44 -0.72 -0.36
C ALA A 156 24.02 -2.04 0.18
N ASP A 157 23.75 -2.30 1.45
CA ASP A 157 23.80 -3.62 2.08
C ASP A 157 22.47 -4.35 1.82
N LEU A 158 22.52 -5.42 1.04
CA LEU A 158 21.38 -6.15 0.52
C LEU A 158 21.16 -7.43 1.32
N ARG A 159 19.96 -7.62 1.88
CA ARG A 159 19.70 -8.74 2.79
C ARG A 159 18.38 -9.46 2.51
N VAL A 160 18.49 -10.77 2.31
CA VAL A 160 17.33 -11.66 2.38
C VAL A 160 17.01 -11.85 3.85
N SER A 161 15.99 -11.14 4.34
CA SER A 161 15.68 -11.10 5.76
C SER A 161 14.20 -10.85 5.98
N ASP A 162 13.70 -11.33 7.11
CA ASP A 162 12.47 -10.81 7.68
C ASP A 162 12.64 -9.33 8.08
N PHE A 163 11.54 -8.57 8.03
CA PHE A 163 11.55 -7.13 8.27
C PHE A 163 12.01 -6.77 9.68
N GLU A 164 11.69 -7.58 10.70
CA GLU A 164 11.88 -7.20 12.10
C GLU A 164 13.36 -7.07 12.43
N ALA A 165 14.18 -8.00 11.94
CA ALA A 165 15.62 -7.96 12.11
C ALA A 165 16.26 -6.71 11.48
N LEU A 166 15.67 -6.16 10.42
CA LEU A 166 16.16 -4.96 9.76
C LEU A 166 15.69 -3.68 10.47
N VAL A 167 14.44 -3.66 10.92
CA VAL A 167 13.90 -2.55 11.74
C VAL A 167 14.68 -2.43 13.05
N ASP A 168 15.08 -3.56 13.67
CA ASP A 168 15.85 -3.56 14.91
C ASP A 168 17.29 -3.04 14.76
N LEU A 169 17.81 -2.86 13.54
CA LEU A 169 19.11 -2.23 13.29
C LEU A 169 19.05 -0.69 13.29
N ALA A 170 17.86 -0.12 13.18
CA ALA A 170 17.67 1.32 13.09
C ALA A 170 17.93 1.98 14.45
N GLY A 171 18.78 3.00 14.47
CA GLY A 171 19.07 3.84 15.63
C GLY A 171 18.80 5.32 15.37
N GLU A 172 19.36 6.16 16.22
CA GLU A 172 19.16 7.61 16.18
C GLU A 172 19.55 8.21 14.81
N GLY A 173 18.61 8.95 14.20
CA GLY A 173 18.80 9.62 12.93
C GLY A 173 18.87 8.70 11.70
N ASP A 174 18.74 7.39 11.85
CA ASP A 174 18.50 6.50 10.72
C ASP A 174 17.07 6.71 10.18
N PHE A 175 16.91 6.66 8.86
CA PHE A 175 15.61 6.81 8.21
C PHE A 175 15.07 5.46 7.73
N LEU A 176 13.94 5.05 8.29
CA LEU A 176 13.17 3.87 7.92
C LEU A 176 12.03 4.25 6.96
N PHE A 177 12.01 3.63 5.78
CA PHE A 177 10.84 3.64 4.91
C PHE A 177 10.10 2.31 4.98
N ILE A 178 8.83 2.34 5.38
CA ILE A 178 8.04 1.15 5.70
C ILE A 178 6.85 1.00 4.75
N ASP A 179 6.82 -0.09 3.98
CA ASP A 179 5.73 -0.39 3.04
C ASP A 179 5.36 -1.89 3.05
N PRO A 180 4.74 -2.38 4.14
CA PRO A 180 4.40 -3.80 4.26
C PRO A 180 3.36 -4.24 3.21
N PRO A 181 3.31 -5.54 2.88
CA PRO A 181 2.19 -6.09 2.13
C PRO A 181 0.85 -5.84 2.86
N TYR A 182 -0.23 -5.71 2.10
CA TYR A 182 -1.55 -5.47 2.68
C TYR A 182 -2.04 -6.69 3.45
N ALA A 183 -2.24 -6.51 4.77
CA ALA A 183 -2.98 -7.46 5.59
C ALA A 183 -4.48 -7.16 5.43
N LEU A 184 -5.16 -7.86 4.52
CA LEU A 184 -6.62 -7.78 4.42
C LEU A 184 -7.24 -8.94 5.20
N PRO A 185 -8.21 -8.68 6.11
CA PRO A 185 -8.97 -9.74 6.75
C PRO A 185 -9.63 -10.63 5.71
N GLU A 186 -9.68 -11.94 5.99
CA GLU A 186 -10.25 -12.94 5.09
C GLU A 186 -11.73 -12.68 4.77
N LYS A 187 -12.01 -11.99 3.65
CA LYS A 187 -13.16 -12.27 2.80
C LYS A 187 -12.81 -11.98 1.34
N GLY A 188 -12.68 -13.04 0.54
CA GLY A 188 -12.82 -12.94 -0.92
C GLY A 188 -11.57 -12.49 -1.69
N GLY A 189 -10.51 -13.30 -1.63
CA GLY A 189 -9.68 -13.58 -2.80
C GLY A 189 -8.57 -12.59 -3.13
N PHE A 190 -7.44 -12.66 -2.42
CA PHE A 190 -6.11 -12.31 -2.96
C PHE A 190 -5.01 -13.05 -2.16
N LYS A 191 -5.08 -14.40 -2.07
CA LYS A 191 -4.19 -15.26 -1.26
C LYS A 191 -2.82 -15.59 -1.89
N ASP A 192 -2.37 -14.85 -2.89
CA ASP A 192 -1.34 -15.37 -3.82
C ASP A 192 0.00 -14.63 -3.86
N TYR A 193 0.26 -13.71 -2.93
CA TYR A 193 1.48 -12.91 -2.94
C TYR A 193 2.23 -13.12 -1.62
N VAL A 194 3.47 -13.60 -1.73
CA VAL A 194 4.40 -14.00 -0.66
C VAL A 194 4.29 -15.47 -0.23
N LEU A 195 5.45 -16.14 -0.14
CA LEU A 195 5.69 -17.51 0.35
C LEU A 195 5.11 -17.78 1.76
N LYS A 196 4.80 -16.72 2.50
CA LYS A 196 4.03 -16.67 3.74
C LYS A 196 3.16 -15.41 3.67
N ALA A 197 1.84 -15.55 3.75
CA ALA A 197 0.95 -14.40 3.69
C ALA A 197 1.23 -13.47 4.88
N PHE A 198 1.52 -12.19 4.62
CA PHE A 198 1.70 -11.18 5.67
C PHE A 198 0.37 -10.94 6.37
N GLY A 199 0.27 -11.40 7.62
CA GLY A 199 -0.99 -11.45 8.36
C GLY A 199 -1.22 -10.27 9.30
N TRP A 200 -2.29 -10.35 10.08
CA TRP A 200 -2.57 -9.40 11.16
C TRP A 200 -1.50 -9.48 12.26
N GLU A 201 -1.07 -10.68 12.60
CA GLU A 201 -0.01 -10.93 13.58
C GLU A 201 1.33 -10.33 13.13
N ASP A 202 1.60 -10.31 11.81
CA ASP A 202 2.79 -9.65 11.27
C ASP A 202 2.66 -8.12 11.33
N GLN A 203 1.45 -7.54 11.20
CA GLN A 203 1.22 -6.11 11.43
C GLN A 203 1.50 -5.74 12.88
N GLU A 204 1.03 -6.53 13.85
CA GLU A 204 1.31 -6.30 15.27
C GLU A 204 2.81 -6.41 15.57
N ARG A 205 3.49 -7.39 14.98
CA ARG A 205 4.95 -7.57 15.12
C ARG A 205 5.72 -6.41 14.51
N LEU A 206 5.32 -5.96 13.32
CA LEU A 206 5.86 -4.75 12.69
C LEU A 206 5.67 -3.55 13.60
N LEU A 207 4.48 -3.31 14.12
CA LEU A 207 4.21 -2.14 14.95
C LEU A 207 5.03 -2.14 16.24
N LYS A 208 5.19 -3.31 16.89
CA LYS A 208 6.11 -3.48 18.02
C LYS A 208 7.56 -3.15 17.66
N ALA A 209 8.03 -3.60 16.49
CA ALA A 209 9.40 -3.29 16.03
C ALA A 209 9.57 -1.79 15.73
N LEU A 210 8.58 -1.16 15.10
CA LEU A 210 8.59 0.28 14.81
C LEU A 210 8.57 1.12 16.08
N SER A 211 7.77 0.73 17.09
CA SER A 211 7.78 1.38 18.40
C SER A 211 9.16 1.33 19.05
N ARG A 212 9.84 0.17 19.04
CA ARG A 212 11.24 0.08 19.52
C ARG A 212 12.20 0.95 18.71
N ALA A 213 12.00 1.06 17.40
CA ALA A 213 12.84 1.91 16.54
C ALA A 213 12.64 3.41 16.84
N LEU A 214 11.40 3.85 17.08
CA LEU A 214 11.10 5.22 17.50
C LEU A 214 11.75 5.55 18.84
N GLU A 215 11.71 4.63 19.82
CA GLU A 215 12.37 4.80 21.12
C GLU A 215 13.89 4.96 20.99
N ARG A 216 14.51 4.35 19.97
CA ARG A 216 15.93 4.52 19.64
C ARG A 216 16.23 5.78 18.84
N GLY A 217 15.24 6.61 18.53
CA GLY A 217 15.42 7.86 17.76
C GLY A 217 15.45 7.68 16.25
N ALA A 218 15.01 6.53 15.72
CA ALA A 218 14.90 6.36 14.27
C ALA A 218 13.78 7.23 13.72
N VAL A 219 14.00 7.81 12.55
CA VAL A 219 13.03 8.58 11.76
C VAL A 219 12.24 7.59 10.91
N ILE A 220 10.90 7.64 10.97
CA ILE A 220 10.04 6.68 10.27
C ILE A 220 9.07 7.41 9.36
N LEU A 221 8.97 6.93 8.12
CA LEU A 221 7.87 7.25 7.21
C LEU A 221 7.39 5.94 6.59
N GLY A 222 6.08 5.72 6.56
CA GLY A 222 5.54 4.52 5.94
C GLY A 222 4.16 4.69 5.35
N THR A 223 3.74 3.66 4.64
CA THR A 223 2.44 3.55 4.00
C THR A 223 1.78 2.24 4.35
N ASN A 224 0.46 2.23 4.46
CA ASN A 224 -0.30 1.01 4.61
C ASN A 224 -1.68 1.13 3.95
N VAL A 225 -2.36 0.00 3.75
CA VAL A 225 -3.73 -0.01 3.24
C VAL A 225 -4.67 0.64 4.25
N PHE A 226 -5.64 1.42 3.76
CA PHE A 226 -6.68 1.93 4.63
C PHE A 226 -7.63 0.80 5.03
N HIS A 227 -7.60 0.46 6.31
CA HIS A 227 -8.56 -0.38 7.00
C HIS A 227 -8.74 0.22 8.40
N GLU A 228 -9.99 0.37 8.87
CA GLU A 228 -10.30 1.06 10.13
C GLU A 228 -9.47 0.52 11.30
N GLY A 229 -9.46 -0.81 11.49
CA GLY A 229 -8.67 -1.42 12.56
C GLY A 229 -7.15 -1.29 12.40
N LEU A 230 -6.61 -1.14 11.17
CA LEU A 230 -5.17 -0.87 10.99
C LEU A 230 -4.85 0.58 11.33
N VAL A 231 -5.73 1.52 10.98
CA VAL A 231 -5.56 2.93 11.34
C VAL A 231 -5.58 3.10 12.86
N GLU A 232 -6.53 2.47 13.55
CA GLU A 232 -6.60 2.50 15.01
C GLU A 232 -5.33 1.93 15.64
N MET A 233 -4.88 0.76 15.17
CA MET A 233 -3.66 0.13 15.65
C MET A 233 -2.43 1.02 15.46
N TYR A 234 -2.24 1.61 14.26
CA TYR A 234 -1.08 2.47 14.00
C TYR A 234 -1.17 3.81 14.76
N ARG A 235 -2.36 4.32 15.05
CA ARG A 235 -2.57 5.52 15.87
C ARG A 235 -2.04 5.34 17.30
N GLU A 236 -2.05 4.13 17.85
CA GLU A 236 -1.49 3.86 19.19
C GLU A 236 0.01 4.17 19.29
N VAL A 237 0.75 4.05 18.18
CA VAL A 237 2.19 4.30 18.13
C VAL A 237 2.52 5.67 17.56
N PHE A 238 1.81 6.10 16.51
CA PHE A 238 2.14 7.33 15.78
C PHE A 238 1.27 8.54 16.16
N GLY A 239 0.26 8.37 17.01
CA GLY A 239 -0.64 9.44 17.42
C GLY A 239 -1.38 10.06 16.23
N GLU A 240 -1.38 11.39 16.11
CA GLU A 240 -2.04 12.08 14.99
C GLU A 240 -1.18 12.18 13.72
N ASN A 241 0.02 11.58 13.71
CA ASN A 241 0.92 11.58 12.55
C ASN A 241 0.52 10.53 11.51
N LEU A 242 -0.75 10.57 11.10
CA LEU A 242 -1.30 9.73 10.05
C LEU A 242 -2.21 10.54 9.12
N ALA A 243 -2.17 10.22 7.83
CA ALA A 243 -3.01 10.89 6.85
C ALA A 243 -3.52 9.97 5.73
N LEU A 244 -4.79 10.14 5.38
CA LEU A 244 -5.48 9.39 4.32
C LEU A 244 -5.05 9.90 2.95
N VAL A 245 -4.68 8.97 2.07
CA VAL A 245 -4.40 9.26 0.66
C VAL A 245 -5.21 8.37 -0.27
N GLU A 246 -5.80 8.99 -1.29
CA GLU A 246 -6.47 8.27 -2.39
C GLU A 246 -5.56 8.18 -3.61
N ARG A 247 -5.51 6.98 -4.21
CA ARG A 247 -4.82 6.76 -5.49
C ARG A 247 -5.64 5.90 -6.45
N VAL A 248 -5.41 6.10 -7.75
CA VAL A 248 -5.94 5.21 -8.79
C VAL A 248 -4.89 4.12 -9.06
N SER A 249 -5.26 2.84 -8.94
CA SER A 249 -4.36 1.74 -9.35
C SER A 249 -4.56 1.40 -10.83
N SER A 250 -3.49 1.40 -11.61
CA SER A 250 -3.50 1.03 -13.03
C SER A 250 -3.26 -0.46 -13.28
N LEU A 251 -3.00 -1.27 -12.24
CA LEU A 251 -2.53 -2.66 -12.35
C LEU A 251 -3.62 -3.74 -12.17
N ALA A 252 -4.85 -3.36 -11.82
CA ALA A 252 -5.96 -4.30 -11.65
C ALA A 252 -6.39 -4.92 -12.99
N ALA A 253 -6.60 -6.24 -13.00
CA ALA A 253 -6.90 -7.03 -14.19
C ALA A 253 -8.33 -6.82 -14.76
N LYS A 254 -9.29 -6.35 -13.93
CA LYS A 254 -10.69 -6.11 -14.34
C LYS A 254 -11.01 -4.62 -14.40
N ARG A 255 -11.89 -4.23 -15.33
CA ARG A 255 -12.34 -2.84 -15.54
C ARG A 255 -13.05 -2.26 -14.31
N GLU A 256 -13.69 -3.11 -13.50
CA GLU A 256 -14.31 -2.81 -12.19
C GLU A 256 -13.29 -2.71 -11.03
N GLY A 257 -12.10 -3.27 -11.19
CA GLY A 257 -11.00 -3.20 -10.21
C GLY A 257 -10.14 -1.94 -10.35
N ARG A 258 -10.42 -1.07 -11.33
CA ARG A 258 -9.84 0.28 -11.41
C ARG A 258 -10.52 1.21 -10.40
N GLY A 259 -10.51 0.81 -9.13
CA GLY A 259 -11.06 1.57 -8.02
C GLY A 259 -10.08 2.65 -7.54
N ARG A 260 -10.62 3.63 -6.80
CA ARG A 260 -9.80 4.45 -5.91
C ARG A 260 -9.40 3.57 -4.72
N TYR A 261 -8.10 3.36 -4.56
CA TYR A 261 -7.54 2.69 -3.40
C TYR A 261 -7.24 3.74 -2.34
N ARG A 262 -7.70 3.47 -1.13
CA ARG A 262 -7.39 4.27 0.04
C ARG A 262 -6.21 3.63 0.75
N GLU A 263 -5.19 4.43 1.00
CA GLU A 263 -4.04 4.10 1.82
C GLU A 263 -3.91 5.18 2.90
N PHE A 264 -3.14 4.91 3.94
CA PHE A 264 -2.68 5.96 4.83
C PHE A 264 -1.16 6.01 4.86
N ILE A 265 -0.64 7.22 5.03
CA ILE A 265 0.77 7.48 5.34
C ILE A 265 0.85 7.71 6.83
N PHE A 266 1.89 7.19 7.47
CA PHE A 266 2.20 7.42 8.88
C PHE A 266 3.65 7.84 9.03
N TRP A 267 3.96 8.64 10.04
CA TRP A 267 5.33 9.09 10.29
C TRP A 267 5.61 9.26 11.78
N GLY A 268 6.87 9.13 12.18
CA GLY A 268 7.31 9.29 13.56
C GLY A 268 8.76 9.78 13.63
N ASN A 269 9.06 10.58 14.64
CA ASN A 269 10.34 11.32 14.74
C ASN A 269 10.67 12.11 13.45
N LEU A 270 9.64 12.54 12.72
CA LEU A 270 9.73 13.28 11.46
C LEU A 270 8.80 14.48 11.53
N GLU A 271 9.32 15.67 11.30
CA GLU A 271 8.50 16.87 11.18
C GLU A 271 8.13 17.11 9.72
N ILE A 272 6.84 16.99 9.42
CA ILE A 272 6.27 17.33 8.10
C ILE A 272 5.51 18.66 8.24
N PRO A 273 5.96 19.75 7.59
CA PRO A 273 5.26 21.02 7.58
C PRO A 273 3.79 20.87 7.16
N ALA A 274 2.88 21.64 7.75
CA ALA A 274 1.44 21.49 7.55
C ALA A 274 1.03 21.55 6.06
N GLU A 275 1.69 22.41 5.29
CA GLU A 275 1.50 22.59 3.85
C GLU A 275 1.98 21.41 3.00
N LEU A 276 2.87 20.56 3.54
CA LEU A 276 3.39 19.35 2.90
C LEU A 276 2.72 18.08 3.42
N ARG A 277 1.88 18.16 4.44
CA ARG A 277 1.19 16.99 5.01
C ARG A 277 0.40 16.29 3.90
N PRO A 278 0.62 14.99 3.71
CA PRO A 278 -0.01 14.30 2.60
C PRO A 278 -1.49 14.10 2.86
N GLY A 279 -2.34 14.26 1.84
CA GLY A 279 -3.74 13.84 1.93
C GLY A 279 -4.59 14.57 2.99
N VAL A 280 -5.56 13.86 3.56
CA VAL A 280 -6.46 14.39 4.61
C VAL A 280 -5.99 13.85 5.97
N PRO A 281 -5.73 14.71 6.97
CA PRO A 281 -5.41 14.26 8.33
C PRO A 281 -6.48 13.29 8.86
N LEU A 282 -6.05 12.18 9.47
CA LEU A 282 -7.02 11.19 9.98
C LEU A 282 -7.76 11.66 11.24
N GLU A 283 -7.30 12.73 11.89
CA GLU A 283 -7.99 13.43 12.97
C GLU A 283 -9.31 14.09 12.51
N ASP A 284 -9.37 14.49 11.24
CA ASP A 284 -10.55 15.10 10.61
C ASP A 284 -11.57 14.06 10.12
N LEU A 285 -11.22 12.77 10.12
CA LEU A 285 -12.17 11.70 9.84
C LEU A 285 -12.99 11.40 11.11
N PRO A 286 -14.33 11.45 11.04
CA PRO A 286 -15.16 11.22 12.22
C PRO A 286 -14.87 9.84 12.83
N ARG A 287 -14.54 9.83 14.13
CA ARG A 287 -14.10 8.66 14.93
C ARG A 287 -15.05 7.44 14.94
N ASN A 288 -16.22 7.53 14.29
CA ASN A 288 -17.31 6.55 14.37
C ASN A 288 -17.78 6.04 12.99
N CYS A 289 -16.98 6.12 11.94
CA CYS A 289 -17.30 5.44 10.68
C CYS A 289 -16.94 3.96 10.80
N VAL A 290 -17.88 3.14 11.27
CA VAL A 290 -17.84 1.68 11.11
C VAL A 290 -18.32 1.35 9.70
N SER A 291 -17.45 0.83 8.84
CA SER A 291 -17.88 0.29 7.55
C SER A 291 -18.49 -1.11 7.71
N LEU A 292 -19.82 -1.17 7.86
CA LEU A 292 -20.57 -2.43 7.75
C LEU A 292 -20.67 -2.84 6.28
N SER A 293 -19.86 -3.80 5.86
CA SER A 293 -20.02 -4.51 4.59
C SER A 293 -21.12 -5.58 4.74
N ILE A 294 -22.35 -5.27 4.32
CA ILE A 294 -23.45 -6.24 4.26
C ILE A 294 -23.38 -6.96 2.90
N SER A 295 -23.23 -8.28 2.90
CA SER A 295 -23.36 -9.11 1.69
C SER A 295 -24.83 -9.34 1.36
N GLU A 296 -25.18 -9.36 0.06
CA GLU A 296 -26.54 -9.52 -0.50
C GLU A 296 -27.33 -10.79 -0.06
N GLY A 297 -26.79 -11.61 0.85
CA GLY A 297 -27.41 -12.85 1.32
C GLY A 297 -28.25 -12.77 2.61
N ASP A 298 -28.21 -11.66 3.35
CA ASP A 298 -28.79 -11.60 4.71
C ASP A 298 -30.19 -10.98 4.80
N PHE A 299 -30.89 -10.79 3.67
CA PHE A 299 -32.29 -10.36 3.66
C PHE A 299 -33.21 -11.52 3.25
N SER A 300 -33.81 -12.20 4.25
CA SER A 300 -35.04 -12.96 4.00
C SER A 300 -36.18 -11.97 3.78
N LYS A 301 -36.97 -12.20 2.72
CA LYS A 301 -38.07 -11.34 2.25
C LYS A 301 -39.29 -11.22 3.18
N ASP A 302 -39.24 -11.80 4.38
CA ASP A 302 -40.32 -11.73 5.33
C ASP A 302 -39.94 -10.76 6.45
N GLY A 303 -40.66 -9.64 6.48
CA GLY A 303 -40.43 -8.52 7.38
C GLY A 303 -40.42 -8.91 8.85
N LEU A 304 -39.77 -8.04 9.64
CA LEU A 304 -39.78 -7.96 11.09
C LEU A 304 -41.12 -8.41 11.68
N GLN A 305 -41.22 -9.68 12.10
CA GLN A 305 -42.20 -10.10 13.09
C GLN A 305 -41.63 -9.76 14.47
N ASN A 306 -42.22 -8.74 15.08
CA ASN A 306 -42.05 -8.41 16.48
C ASN A 306 -42.53 -9.57 17.35
N THR A 307 -41.61 -10.26 18.01
CA THR A 307 -41.89 -10.97 19.27
C THR A 307 -40.82 -10.65 20.29
N PHE A 308 -40.87 -9.44 20.85
CA PHE A 308 -40.45 -9.23 22.23
C PHE A 308 -41.57 -8.53 22.99
N SER A 309 -42.11 -9.27 23.95
CA SER A 309 -42.97 -8.78 25.02
C SER A 309 -42.09 -8.14 26.08
N GLY A 310 -42.48 -6.97 26.58
CA GLY A 310 -41.91 -6.42 27.82
C GLY A 310 -41.52 -4.94 27.75
N ALA A 311 -42.46 -4.10 28.19
CA ALA A 311 -42.26 -2.84 28.90
C ALA A 311 -41.45 -1.70 28.25
N GLY A 312 -42.19 -0.66 27.80
CA GLY A 312 -42.03 0.66 28.42
C GLY A 312 -41.50 1.81 27.57
N ILE A 313 -42.35 2.84 27.48
CA ILE A 313 -42.08 4.28 27.36
C ILE A 313 -42.26 4.88 25.93
N GLY A 314 -43.25 5.78 25.87
CA GLY A 314 -43.88 6.39 24.70
C GLY A 314 -43.03 7.29 23.80
N TRP A 315 -43.50 7.41 22.56
CA TRP A 315 -43.01 8.34 21.55
C TRP A 315 -43.83 9.63 21.58
N MET A 316 -43.17 10.80 21.58
CA MET A 316 -43.78 12.05 21.11
C MET A 316 -43.24 12.34 19.71
N ALA A 317 -44.15 12.47 18.74
CA ALA A 317 -43.85 12.93 17.40
C ALA A 317 -43.44 14.42 17.44
N THR A 318 -42.34 14.77 16.79
CA THR A 318 -41.99 16.17 16.51
C THR A 318 -41.61 16.28 15.03
N GLU A 319 -42.39 17.07 14.29
CA GLU A 319 -42.13 17.43 12.90
C GLU A 319 -40.88 18.33 12.83
N VAL A 320 -39.96 18.06 11.90
CA VAL A 320 -38.76 18.87 11.67
C VAL A 320 -38.84 19.51 10.28
N ALA A 321 -38.82 20.84 10.24
CA ALA A 321 -38.70 21.61 9.01
C ALA A 321 -37.23 21.65 8.52
N VAL A 322 -36.99 21.45 7.23
CA VAL A 322 -35.65 21.47 6.62
C VAL A 322 -35.46 22.76 5.82
N TRP A 323 -34.32 23.44 6.00
CA TRP A 323 -33.90 24.57 5.18
C TRP A 323 -32.70 24.19 4.31
N TRP A 324 -32.78 24.53 3.02
CA TRP A 324 -31.73 24.33 2.02
C TRP A 324 -31.10 25.67 1.67
N ARG A 325 -29.76 25.86 1.80
CA ARG A 325 -29.02 26.87 0.99
C ARG A 325 -27.54 26.54 0.74
N PRO A 326 -27.04 26.81 -0.49
CA PRO A 326 -25.63 26.76 -0.85
C PRO A 326 -24.95 28.15 -0.75
N TYR A 327 -23.70 28.19 -0.29
CA TYR A 327 -22.74 29.31 -0.24
C TYR A 327 -22.80 30.37 0.91
N VAL A 328 -21.77 30.28 1.77
CA VAL A 328 -21.02 31.26 2.62
C VAL A 328 -21.74 32.41 3.34
N SER A 329 -21.67 32.41 4.68
CA SER A 329 -20.99 33.40 5.57
C SER A 329 -21.45 33.18 7.03
N GLU A 330 -20.59 33.41 8.01
CA GLU A 330 -20.79 33.14 9.45
C GLU A 330 -22.24 33.36 9.96
N VAL A 331 -22.79 32.34 10.62
CA VAL A 331 -23.96 32.47 11.49
C VAL A 331 -23.71 31.63 12.75
N ARG A 332 -23.57 32.30 13.91
CA ARG A 332 -23.75 31.68 15.22
C ARG A 332 -25.24 31.76 15.58
N HIS A 333 -25.84 30.65 16.00
CA HIS A 333 -27.01 30.70 16.87
C HIS A 333 -26.84 29.70 18.04
N PRO A 334 -27.30 30.07 19.25
CA PRO A 334 -27.00 29.38 20.50
C PRO A 334 -28.03 28.30 20.79
N ALA A 335 -27.68 27.46 21.76
CA ALA A 335 -28.46 26.35 22.32
C ALA A 335 -28.31 25.01 21.59
N GLU A 336 -28.03 24.03 22.41
CA GLU A 336 -27.75 22.62 22.14
C GLU A 336 -28.92 21.95 21.40
N GLY A 337 -28.63 21.10 20.41
CA GLY A 337 -29.63 20.22 19.79
C GLY A 337 -29.25 19.74 18.39
N LEU A 338 -29.20 18.41 18.21
CA LEU A 338 -28.84 17.61 17.03
C LEU A 338 -28.75 18.32 15.66
N VAL A 339 -27.57 18.21 15.02
CA VAL A 339 -27.39 18.46 13.58
C VAL A 339 -27.45 17.11 12.85
N ALA A 340 -28.50 16.86 12.08
CA ALA A 340 -28.56 15.73 11.16
C ALA A 340 -27.72 16.06 9.91
N VAL A 341 -26.58 15.39 9.74
CA VAL A 341 -25.79 15.43 8.50
C VAL A 341 -26.34 14.34 7.58
N ILE A 342 -26.88 14.74 6.43
CA ILE A 342 -27.41 13.82 5.41
C ILE A 342 -26.29 13.56 4.40
N GLU A 343 -25.86 12.30 4.25
CA GLU A 343 -24.87 11.89 3.24
C GLU A 343 -25.55 11.11 2.09
N PRO A 344 -25.23 11.41 0.82
CA PRO A 344 -25.74 10.64 -0.31
C PRO A 344 -24.96 9.32 -0.41
N VAL A 345 -25.60 8.20 -0.08
CA VAL A 345 -24.94 6.89 -0.12
C VAL A 345 -24.98 6.28 -1.52
N PHE A 346 -26.11 6.33 -2.24
CA PHE A 346 -26.22 5.97 -3.66
C PHE A 346 -27.51 6.61 -4.22
N LYS A 347 -27.62 6.83 -5.55
CA LYS A 347 -28.82 7.44 -6.16
C LYS A 347 -30.11 6.74 -5.67
N LYS A 348 -30.95 7.49 -4.92
CA LYS A 348 -32.29 7.15 -4.37
C LYS A 348 -32.40 6.67 -2.90
N TRP A 349 -31.40 6.88 -2.04
CA TRP A 349 -31.60 6.61 -0.60
C TRP A 349 -30.91 7.66 0.28
N LEU A 350 -31.63 8.12 1.30
CA LEU A 350 -31.13 9.01 2.36
C LEU A 350 -31.12 8.26 3.68
N ARG A 351 -30.11 8.51 4.52
CA ARG A 351 -30.00 7.94 5.87
C ARG A 351 -30.00 9.05 6.91
N VAL A 352 -30.86 8.92 7.92
CA VAL A 352 -30.81 9.73 9.14
C VAL A 352 -29.84 9.04 10.11
N ARG A 353 -28.89 9.78 10.68
CA ARG A 353 -27.91 9.22 11.63
C ARG A 353 -28.67 8.63 12.82
N ASP A 354 -28.46 7.34 13.08
CA ASP A 354 -29.10 6.51 14.11
C ASP A 354 -30.59 6.14 13.91
N GLY A 355 -31.11 6.22 12.68
CA GLY A 355 -32.45 5.72 12.30
C GLY A 355 -32.46 4.70 11.15
N PRO A 356 -33.62 4.06 10.88
CA PRO A 356 -33.78 3.10 9.78
C PRO A 356 -33.64 3.76 8.40
N PHE A 357 -33.33 2.96 7.38
CA PHE A 357 -33.33 3.41 5.99
C PHE A 357 -34.75 3.81 5.56
N VAL A 358 -34.88 4.94 4.87
CA VAL A 358 -36.16 5.38 4.29
C VAL A 358 -35.99 5.40 2.77
N GLU A 359 -36.91 4.73 2.07
CA GLU A 359 -36.96 4.74 0.61
C GLU A 359 -37.30 6.14 0.11
N ASP A 360 -36.58 6.62 -0.90
CA ASP A 360 -36.82 7.89 -1.58
C ASP A 360 -38.20 7.87 -2.26
N GLN A 361 -39.24 8.13 -1.46
CA GLN A 361 -40.56 8.49 -1.95
C GLN A 361 -40.56 10.00 -2.12
N GLY A 362 -40.02 10.44 -3.26
CA GLY A 362 -39.73 11.84 -3.59
C GLY A 362 -40.69 12.85 -2.95
N PHE A 363 -40.13 13.66 -2.05
CA PHE A 363 -40.78 14.84 -1.52
C PHE A 363 -40.41 16.05 -2.40
N THR A 364 -41.41 16.62 -3.06
CA THR A 364 -41.40 17.98 -3.62
C THR A 364 -41.38 19.05 -2.53
#